data_AF-A0A935GRJ6-F1
#
_entry.id   AF-A0A935GRJ6-F1
#
_cell.length_a   1.000
_cell.length_b   1.000
_cell.length_c   1.000
_cell.angle_alpha   90.00
_cell.angle_beta   90.00
_cell.angle_gamma   90.00
#
_symmetry.space_group_name_H-M   'P 1'
#
loop_
_entity.id
_entity.type
_entity.pdbx_description
1 polymer ?
#
loop_
_entity_poly.entity_id
_entity_poly.type
_entity_poly.pdbx_seq_one_letter_code
_entity_poly.pdbx_strand_id
1 'polypeptide(L)'
;MAETDRFGNLIGTRRIGLITYGKTQDQTKALIGDAAVSLAAQAQTAGKPIVLEALNFQKKKAELETTHPKQARMISSFACNKVVSSIKAAAFPCWR
;
A
#
# COMPACT_ATOMS: atom_id res chain seq x y z
N MET A 1 -6.16 3.83 -3.89
CA MET A 1 -7.17 2.77 -4.05
C MET A 1 -8.02 3.13 -5.26
N ALA A 2 -8.22 2.16 -6.14
CA ALA A 2 -9.19 2.23 -7.21
C ALA A 2 -10.23 1.16 -6.95
N GLU A 3 -11.50 1.51 -7.12
CA GLU A 3 -12.62 0.60 -6.97
C GLU A 3 -13.25 0.39 -8.33
N THR A 4 -13.50 -0.87 -8.66
CA THR A 4 -14.15 -1.26 -9.91
C THR A 4 -15.51 -1.90 -9.65
N ASP A 5 -16.37 -1.88 -10.65
CA ASP A 5 -17.56 -2.72 -10.70
C ASP A 5 -17.20 -4.17 -11.13
N ARG A 6 -18.23 -5.02 -11.28
CA ARG A 6 -18.10 -6.41 -11.72
C ARG A 6 -17.61 -6.59 -13.16
N PHE A 7 -17.64 -5.53 -13.97
CA PHE A 7 -17.18 -5.52 -15.36
C PHE A 7 -15.76 -4.95 -15.49
N GLY A 8 -15.15 -4.52 -14.37
CA GLY A 8 -13.84 -3.89 -14.35
C GLY A 8 -13.85 -2.39 -14.64
N ASN A 9 -15.03 -1.75 -14.72
CA ASN A 9 -15.12 -0.31 -14.91
C ASN A 9 -14.75 0.40 -13.61
N LEU A 10 -13.95 1.46 -13.71
CA LEU A 10 -13.61 2.30 -12.57
C LEU A 10 -14.85 3.05 -12.08
N ILE A 11 -15.20 2.90 -10.80
CA ILE A 11 -16.34 3.59 -10.17
C ILE A 11 -15.93 4.54 -9.06
N GLY A 12 -14.69 4.47 -8.59
CA GLY A 12 -14.20 5.35 -7.54
C GLY A 12 -12.69 5.27 -7.38
N THR A 13 -12.11 6.41 -6.99
CA THR A 13 -10.71 6.44 -6.55
C THR A 13 -10.60 7.18 -5.24
N ARG A 14 -9.70 6.71 -4.39
CA ARG A 14 -9.35 7.38 -3.13
C ARG A 14 -7.85 7.36 -2.97
N ARG A 15 -7.29 8.54 -2.74
CA ARG A 15 -5.89 8.70 -2.34
C ARG A 15 -5.80 8.59 -0.82
N ILE A 16 -4.91 7.73 -0.34
CA ILE A 16 -4.58 7.63 1.08
C ILE A 16 -3.20 8.26 1.24
N GLY A 17 -3.13 9.33 2.01
CA GLY A 17 -1.87 10.00 2.32
C GLY A 17 -1.07 9.15 3.30
N LEU A 18 0.12 8.70 2.87
CA LEU A 18 1.07 7.96 3.70
C LEU A 18 2.39 8.72 3.75
N ILE A 19 2.41 9.80 4.54
CA ILE A 19 3.60 10.63 4.72
C ILE A 19 4.48 10.01 5.81
N THR A 20 5.53 9.32 5.39
CA THR A 20 6.47 8.64 6.29
C THR A 20 7.78 9.42 6.49
N TYR A 21 8.02 10.47 5.71
CA TYR A 21 9.21 11.29 5.82
C TYR A 21 9.29 11.98 7.20
N GLY A 22 10.45 11.91 7.84
CA GLY A 22 10.67 12.47 9.17
C GLY A 22 9.95 11.73 10.30
N LYS A 23 9.32 10.58 10.03
CA LYS A 23 8.66 9.75 11.05
C LYS A 23 9.60 8.66 11.55
N THR A 24 9.47 8.31 12.82
CA THR A 24 10.16 7.14 13.38
C THR A 24 9.59 5.85 12.77
N GLN A 25 10.30 4.73 12.99
CA GLN A 25 9.83 3.44 12.51
C GLN A 25 8.47 3.07 13.11
N ASP A 26 8.22 3.36 14.39
CA ASP A 26 6.96 3.02 15.04
C ASP A 26 5.82 3.94 14.64
N GLN A 27 6.08 5.24 14.46
CA GLN A 27 5.11 6.16 13.85
C GLN A 27 4.74 5.73 12.43
N THR A 28 5.72 5.29 11.65
CA THR A 28 5.50 4.77 10.30
C THR A 28 4.62 3.52 10.33
N LYS A 29 4.89 2.57 11.26
CA LYS A 29 4.05 1.38 11.43
C LYS A 29 2.61 1.75 11.79
N ALA A 30 2.41 2.69 12.72
CA ALA A 30 1.09 3.16 13.13
C ALA A 30 0.31 3.74 11.94
N LEU A 31 0.93 4.67 11.19
CA LEU A 31 0.32 5.27 9.99
C LEU A 31 -0.07 4.23 8.93
N ILE A 32 0.79 3.23 8.71
CA ILE A 32 0.50 2.13 7.77
C ILE A 32 -0.65 1.26 8.30
N GLY A 33 -0.67 0.97 9.60
CA GLY A 33 -1.74 0.22 10.26
C GLY A 33 -3.09 0.91 10.14
N ASP A 34 -3.17 2.18 10.47
CA ASP A 34 -4.41 2.98 10.38
C ASP A 34 -4.94 3.03 8.93
N ALA A 35 -4.03 3.23 7.97
CA ALA A 35 -4.36 3.18 6.55
C ALA A 35 -4.91 1.80 6.13
N ALA A 36 -4.30 0.71 6.61
CA ALA A 36 -4.73 -0.65 6.32
C ALA A 36 -6.11 -0.96 6.91
N VAL A 37 -6.39 -0.53 8.14
CA VAL A 37 -7.71 -0.67 8.78
C VAL A 37 -8.78 0.11 8.02
N SER A 38 -8.49 1.35 7.62
CA SER A 38 -9.44 2.15 6.82
C SER A 38 -9.75 1.50 5.46
N LEU A 39 -8.75 0.88 4.81
CA LEU A 39 -8.93 0.15 3.56
C LEU A 39 -9.79 -1.11 3.75
N ALA A 40 -9.48 -1.91 4.78
CA ALA A 40 -10.23 -3.13 5.08
C ALA A 40 -11.70 -2.83 5.39
N ALA A 41 -11.96 -1.81 6.21
CA ALA A 41 -13.32 -1.35 6.51
C ALA A 41 -14.07 -0.93 5.23
N GLN A 42 -13.43 -0.14 4.36
CA GLN A 42 -14.06 0.28 3.09
C GLN A 42 -14.41 -0.91 2.20
N ALA A 43 -13.49 -1.87 2.05
CA ALA A 43 -13.73 -3.08 1.26
C ALA A 43 -14.86 -3.94 1.83
N GLN A 44 -14.90 -4.08 3.17
CA GLN A 44 -15.96 -4.79 3.87
C GLN A 44 -17.32 -4.13 3.67
N THR A 45 -17.41 -2.80 3.84
CA THR A 45 -18.65 -2.05 3.60
C THR A 45 -19.12 -2.16 2.16
N ALA A 46 -18.20 -2.15 1.19
CA ALA A 46 -18.53 -2.32 -0.23
C ALA A 46 -18.87 -3.77 -0.60
N GLY A 47 -18.60 -4.75 0.27
CA GLY A 47 -18.74 -6.18 -0.03
C GLY A 47 -17.80 -6.65 -1.15
N LYS A 48 -16.62 -6.04 -1.27
CA LYS A 48 -15.68 -6.28 -2.38
C LYS A 48 -14.35 -6.85 -1.88
N PRO A 49 -13.75 -7.80 -2.64
CA PRO A 49 -12.42 -8.29 -2.31
C PRO A 49 -11.37 -7.19 -2.51
N ILE A 50 -10.30 -7.27 -1.74
CA ILE A 50 -9.12 -6.41 -1.90
C ILE A 50 -8.12 -7.13 -2.79
N VAL A 51 -7.74 -6.51 -3.91
CA VAL A 51 -6.66 -6.97 -4.77
C VAL A 51 -5.45 -6.07 -4.57
N LEU A 52 -4.29 -6.69 -4.33
CA LEU A 52 -3.01 -5.99 -4.14
C LEU A 52 -2.13 -6.24 -5.36
N GLU A 53 -1.66 -5.17 -5.99
CA GLU A 53 -0.68 -5.28 -7.06
C GLU A 53 0.66 -5.77 -6.49
N ALA A 54 1.23 -6.80 -7.12
CA ALA A 54 2.51 -7.37 -6.73
C ALA A 54 3.68 -6.51 -7.24
N LEU A 55 3.79 -5.29 -6.69
CA LEU A 55 4.85 -4.35 -7.05
C LEU A 55 6.20 -4.84 -6.53
N ASN A 56 7.13 -5.13 -7.45
CA ASN A 56 8.53 -5.45 -7.15
C ASN A 56 9.47 -4.37 -7.71
N PHE A 57 10.08 -3.60 -6.81
CA PHE A 57 11.00 -2.53 -7.19
C PHE A 57 12.49 -2.91 -7.10
N GLN A 58 12.83 -4.18 -6.88
CA GLN A 58 14.24 -4.60 -6.75
C GLN A 58 15.06 -4.29 -8.00
N LYS A 59 14.55 -4.67 -9.19
CA LYS A 59 15.22 -4.39 -10.46
C LYS A 59 15.42 -2.88 -10.65
N LYS A 60 14.36 -2.10 -10.41
CA LYS A 60 14.41 -0.64 -10.59
C LYS A 60 15.36 0.03 -9.61
N LYS A 61 15.42 -0.46 -8.36
CA LYS A 61 16.40 -0.01 -7.37
C LYS A 61 17.82 -0.24 -7.87
N ALA A 62 18.15 -1.45 -8.32
CA ALA A 62 19.48 -1.79 -8.81
C ALA A 62 19.93 -0.93 -9.99
N GLU A 63 19.03 -0.68 -10.96
CA GLU A 63 19.30 0.24 -12.08
C GLU A 63 19.61 1.68 -11.62
N LEU A 64 18.95 2.14 -10.56
CA LEU A 64 19.06 3.50 -10.03
C LEU A 64 20.20 3.67 -9.02
N GLU A 65 20.80 2.59 -8.50
CA GLU A 65 21.86 2.69 -7.49
C GLU A 65 23.09 3.44 -8.03
N THR A 66 23.43 3.24 -9.30
CA THR A 66 24.57 3.87 -9.96
C THR A 66 24.22 5.21 -10.61
N THR A 67 23.02 5.33 -11.17
CA THR A 67 22.60 6.49 -11.97
C THR A 67 21.91 7.57 -11.14
N HIS A 68 21.10 7.19 -10.15
CA HIS A 68 20.27 8.10 -9.35
C HIS A 68 20.14 7.61 -7.89
N PRO A 69 21.21 7.68 -7.08
CA PRO A 69 21.25 7.08 -5.74
C PRO A 69 20.19 7.63 -4.77
N LYS A 70 19.74 8.89 -4.94
CA LYS A 70 18.63 9.46 -4.16
C LYS A 70 17.31 8.73 -4.42
N GLN A 71 17.03 8.38 -5.69
CA GLN A 71 15.83 7.65 -6.06
C GLN A 71 15.92 6.18 -5.61
N ALA A 72 17.09 5.56 -5.73
CA ALA A 72 17.31 4.21 -5.20
C ALA A 72 17.06 4.13 -3.68
N ARG A 73 17.47 5.15 -2.91
CA ARG A 73 17.14 5.27 -1.48
C ARG A 73 15.65 5.46 -1.24
N MET A 74 14.97 6.28 -2.04
CA MET A 74 13.53 6.46 -1.95
C MET A 74 12.78 5.13 -2.17
N ILE A 75 13.16 4.37 -3.19
CA ILE A 75 12.61 3.03 -3.44
C ILE A 75 12.93 2.08 -2.28
N SER A 76 14.14 2.14 -1.73
CA SER A 76 14.52 1.33 -0.56
C SER A 76 13.74 1.70 0.70
N SER A 77 13.32 2.96 0.84
CA SER A 77 12.47 3.44 1.93
C SER A 77 10.98 3.16 1.68
N PHE A 78 10.61 2.76 0.46
CA PHE A 78 9.24 2.50 0.10
C PHE A 78 8.75 1.28 0.87
N ALA A 79 7.81 1.50 1.78
CA ALA A 79 7.31 0.50 2.72
C ALA A 79 6.36 -0.51 2.05
N CYS A 80 6.53 -0.83 0.76
CA CYS A 80 5.59 -1.63 -0.04
C CYS A 80 5.25 -2.95 0.63
N ASN A 81 6.26 -3.71 1.08
CA ASN A 81 6.06 -4.99 1.75
C ASN A 81 5.34 -4.82 3.10
N LYS A 82 5.65 -3.76 3.85
CA LYS A 82 5.01 -3.47 5.14
C LYS A 82 3.54 -3.10 4.96
N VAL A 83 3.24 -2.27 3.95
CA VAL A 83 1.87 -1.91 3.57
C VAL A 83 1.08 -3.15 3.18
N VAL A 84 1.62 -4.01 2.31
CA VAL A 84 0.98 -5.27 1.93
C VAL A 84 0.74 -6.17 3.14
N SER A 85 1.72 -6.32 4.04
CA SER A 85 1.54 -7.15 5.25
C SER A 85 0.47 -6.59 6.18
N SER A 86 0.42 -5.27 6.38
CA SER A 86 -0.59 -4.62 7.22
C SER A 86 -1.99 -4.73 6.62
N ILE A 87 -2.13 -4.57 5.30
CA ILE A 87 -3.43 -4.76 4.62
C ILE A 87 -3.90 -6.22 4.76
N LYS A 88 -3.02 -7.20 4.54
CA LYS A 88 -3.37 -8.62 4.72
C LYS A 88 -3.82 -8.91 6.15
N ALA A 89 -3.13 -8.38 7.15
CA ALA A 89 -3.50 -8.55 8.56
C ALA A 89 -4.85 -7.90 8.88
N ALA A 90 -5.08 -6.67 8.40
CA ALA A 90 -6.32 -5.94 8.64
C ALA A 90 -7.53 -6.52 7.89
N ALA A 91 -7.31 -7.11 6.71
CA ALA A 91 -8.37 -7.68 5.87
C ALA A 91 -8.68 -9.15 6.18
N PHE A 92 -7.89 -9.82 7.03
CA PHE A 92 -8.14 -11.21 7.44
C PHE A 92 -9.57 -11.47 7.95
N PRO A 93 -10.21 -10.57 8.73
CA PRO A 93 -11.61 -10.74 9.15
C PRO A 93 -12.63 -10.61 8.01
N CYS A 94 -12.28 -9.92 6.92
CA CYS A 94 -13.15 -9.67 5.78
C CYS A 94 -13.11 -10.81 4.74
N TRP A 95 -12.19 -11.77 4.87
CA TRP A 95 -11.99 -12.88 3.94
C TRP A 95 -12.72 -14.16 4.36
N ARG A 96 -13.57 -14.09 5.40
CA ARG A 96 -14.35 -15.20 5.94
C ARG A 96 -15.81 -15.05 5.56
#